data_AF-A0A8J7AKD2-F1
#
_entry.id   AF-A0A8J7AKD2-F1
#
_cell.length_a   1.000
_cell.length_b   1.000
_cell.length_c   1.000
_cell.angle_alpha   90.00
_cell.angle_beta   90.00
_cell.angle_gamma   90.00
#
_symmetry.space_group_name_H-M   'P 1'
#
loop_
_entity.id
_entity.type
_entity.pdbx_description
1 polymer ?
#
loop_
_entity_poly.entity_id
_entity_poly.type
_entity_poly.pdbx_seq_one_letter_code
_entity_poly.pdbx_strand_id
1 'polypeptide(L)' 'MVNDAAIASVSLFLQWQNQLLELMRHATHGQRLLKQHQLADLEYCAQLDVSDIVPVQQEPGVLAV' A
#
# COMPACT_ATOMS: atom_id res chain seq x y z
N MET A 1 -14.61 -14.61 11.74
CA MET A 1 -15.57 -14.00 10.79
C MET A 1 -14.92 -12.75 10.21
N VAL A 2 -15.01 -12.54 8.90
CA VAL A 2 -14.51 -11.34 8.22
C VAL A 2 -15.56 -10.23 8.41
N ASN A 3 -15.13 -9.01 8.74
CA ASN A 3 -16.04 -7.88 8.86
C ASN A 3 -16.26 -7.17 7.52
N ASP A 4 -17.27 -6.31 7.44
CA ASP A 4 -17.64 -5.60 6.21
C ASP A 4 -16.47 -4.81 5.61
N ALA A 5 -15.64 -4.19 6.46
CA ALA A 5 -14.47 -3.45 6.03
C ALA A 5 -13.46 -4.37 5.31
N ALA A 6 -13.18 -5.55 5.87
CA ALA A 6 -12.29 -6.51 5.25
C ALA A 6 -12.86 -7.10 3.95
N ILE A 7 -14.18 -7.30 3.85
CA ILE A 7 -14.85 -7.68 2.59
C ILE A 7 -14.66 -6.59 1.53
N ALA A 8 -14.89 -5.33 1.88
CA ALA A 8 -14.71 -4.20 0.98
C ALA A 8 -13.24 -4.03 0.53
N SER A 9 -12.29 -4.17 1.46
CA SER A 9 -10.85 -4.09 1.15
C SER A 9 -10.41 -5.18 0.17
N VAL A 10 -10.83 -6.43 0.38
CA VAL A 10 -10.53 -7.53 -0.54
C VAL A 10 -11.16 -7.29 -1.91
N SER A 11 -12.41 -6.83 -1.95
CA SER A 11 -13.10 -6.55 -3.22
C SER A 11 -12.40 -5.44 -4.01
N LEU A 12 -11.96 -4.37 -3.34
CA LEU A 12 -11.20 -3.29 -3.96
C LEU A 12 -9.85 -3.81 -4.50
N PHE A 13 -9.13 -4.62 -3.72
CA PHE A 13 -7.88 -5.21 -4.15
C PHE A 13 -8.07 -6.09 -5.39
N LEU A 14 -9.02 -7.04 -5.37
CA LEU A 14 -9.26 -7.94 -6.51
C LEU A 14 -9.59 -7.18 -7.80
N GLN A 15 -10.30 -6.06 -7.71
CA GLN A 15 -10.61 -5.21 -8.86
C GLN A 15 -9.37 -4.50 -9.43
N TRP A 16 -8.38 -4.16 -8.60
CA TRP A 16 -7.26 -3.29 -8.95
C TRP A 16 -5.87 -3.94 -8.85
N GLN A 17 -5.77 -5.21 -8.48
CA GLN A 17 -4.49 -5.88 -8.20
C GLN A 17 -3.48 -5.82 -9.36
N ASN A 18 -3.96 -5.74 -10.60
CA ASN A 18 -3.10 -5.62 -11.79
C ASN A 18 -2.78 -4.14 -12.16
N GLN A 19 -3.31 -3.18 -11.40
CA GLN A 19 -3.26 -1.74 -11.63
C GLN A 19 -3.10 -0.96 -10.32
N LEU A 20 -2.34 -1.50 -9.35
CA LEU A 20 -2.22 -0.93 -8.00
C LEU A 20 -1.68 0.51 -8.02
N LEU A 21 -0.70 0.80 -8.89
CA LEU A 21 -0.18 2.14 -9.07
C LEU A 21 -1.31 3.13 -9.42
N GLU A 22 -2.17 2.78 -10.36
CA GLU A 22 -3.30 3.62 -10.77
C GLU A 22 -4.32 3.80 -9.63
N LEU A 23 -4.62 2.73 -8.88
CA LEU A 23 -5.45 2.85 -7.67
C LEU A 23 -4.83 3.84 -6.67
N MET A 24 -3.52 3.77 -6.44
CA MET A 24 -2.82 4.68 -5.54
C MET A 24 -2.85 6.14 -6.05
N ARG A 25 -2.80 6.38 -7.38
CA ARG A 25 -2.95 7.73 -7.95
C ARG A 25 -4.32 8.35 -7.67
N HIS A 26 -5.37 7.54 -7.50
CA HIS A 26 -6.70 8.03 -7.13
C HIS A 26 -6.80 8.45 -5.66
N ALA A 27 -5.95 7.94 -4.77
CA ALA A 27 -5.96 8.30 -3.36
C ALA A 27 -5.51 9.75 -3.14
N THR A 28 -6.14 10.47 -2.20
CA THR A 28 -5.76 11.85 -1.86
C THR A 28 -4.27 11.98 -1.49
N HIS A 29 -3.71 10.99 -0.80
CA HIS A 29 -2.28 10.98 -0.49
C HIS A 29 -1.41 10.72 -1.72
N GLY A 30 -1.82 9.83 -2.63
CA GLY A 30 -1.12 9.59 -3.89
C GLY A 30 -1.05 10.86 -4.74
N GLN A 31 -2.18 11.57 -4.89
CA GLN A 31 -2.20 12.87 -5.56
C GLN A 31 -1.25 13.89 -4.92
N ARG A 32 -1.11 13.89 -3.58
CA ARG A 32 -0.14 14.74 -2.88
C ARG A 32 1.31 14.36 -3.21
N LEU A 33 1.63 13.07 -3.27
CA LEU A 33 2.98 12.59 -3.64
C LEU A 33 3.33 12.97 -5.09
N LEU A 34 2.37 12.85 -6.02
CA LEU A 34 2.57 13.27 -7.41
C LEU A 34 2.87 14.77 -7.52
N LYS A 35 2.19 15.61 -6.73
CA LYS A 35 2.48 17.06 -6.64
C LYS A 35 3.85 17.38 -6.04
N GLN A 36 4.44 16.44 -5.30
CA GLN A 36 5.78 16.55 -4.73
C GLN A 36 6.86 15.88 -5.59
N HIS A 37 6.52 15.48 -6.83
CA HIS A 37 7.41 14.76 -7.75
C HIS A 37 7.88 13.39 -7.23
N GLN A 38 7.15 12.78 -6.30
CA GLN A 38 7.46 11.47 -5.71
C GLN A 38 6.81 10.31 -6.46
N LEU A 39 6.90 10.32 -7.80
CA LEU A 39 6.35 9.23 -8.61
C LEU A 39 7.13 7.93 -8.38
N ALA A 40 8.45 8.01 -8.27
CA ALA A 40 9.32 6.85 -8.03
C ALA A 40 8.95 6.11 -6.73
N ASP A 41 8.66 6.85 -5.65
CA ASP A 41 8.21 6.26 -4.39
C ASP A 41 6.87 5.53 -4.56
N LEU A 42 5.95 6.09 -5.34
CA LEU A 42 4.64 5.48 -5.61
C LEU A 42 4.78 4.20 -6.45
N GLU A 43 5.65 4.22 -7.46
CA GLU A 43 5.96 3.08 -8.32
C GLU A 43 6.65 1.94 -7.54
N TYR A 44 7.58 2.28 -6.65
CA TYR A 44 8.23 1.30 -5.78
C TYR A 44 7.24 0.67 -4.79
N CYS A 45 6.45 1.49 -4.10
CA CYS A 45 5.49 1.01 -3.10
C CYS A 45 4.31 0.23 -3.68
N ALA A 46 4.02 0.36 -4.98
CA ALA A 46 2.92 -0.37 -5.63
C ALA A 46 3.29 -1.81 -6.02
N GLN A 47 4.55 -2.21 -5.86
CA GLN A 47 5.01 -3.55 -6.21
C GLN A 47 4.58 -4.57 -5.16
N LEU A 48 4.26 -5.78 -5.62
CA LEU A 48 3.96 -6.91 -4.75
C LEU A 48 5.21 -7.79 -4.62
N ASP A 49 5.36 -8.41 -3.44
CA ASP A 49 6.34 -9.47 -3.19
C ASP A 49 7.81 -9.08 -3.44
N VAL A 50 8.18 -7.83 -3.14
CA VAL A 50 9.56 -7.30 -3.32
C VAL A 50 10.50 -7.54 -2.14
N SER A 51 9.98 -7.98 -0.99
CA SER A 51 10.73 -8.20 0.24
C SER A 51 10.14 -9.35 1.05
N ASP A 52 11.00 -10.27 1.50
CA ASP A 52 10.63 -11.39 2.39
C ASP A 52 10.74 -11.03 3.88
N ILE A 53 11.14 -9.80 4.20
CA ILE A 53 11.28 -9.30 5.57
C ILE A 53 9.92 -8.86 6.12
N VAL A 54 9.59 -9.30 7.34
CA VAL A 54 8.40 -8.86 8.09
C VAL A 54 8.86 -8.11 9.35
N PRO A 55 8.89 -6.77 9.34
CA PRO A 55 9.27 -6.00 10.52
C PRO A 55 8.27 -6.19 11.67
N VAL A 56 8.77 -6.51 12.87
CA VAL A 56 7.98 -6.68 14.09
C VAL A 56 8.27 -5.54 15.05
N GLN A 57 7.21 -4.90 15.54
CA GLN A 57 7.33 -3.87 16.56
C GLN A 57 7.63 -4.49 17.93
N GLN A 58 8.84 -4.26 18.47
CA GLN A 58 9.24 -4.75 19.79
C GLN A 58 8.91 -3.76 20.91
N GLU A 59 9.05 -2.46 20.61
CA GLU A 59 8.75 -1.35 21.51
C GLU A 59 8.09 -0.20 20.71
N PRO A 60 7.44 0.79 21.35
CA PRO A 60 6.89 1.95 20.65
C PRO A 60 7.92 2.64 19.74
N GLY A 61 7.72 2.53 18.42
CA GLY A 61 8.62 3.11 17.41
C GLY A 61 9.86 2.28 17.04
N VAL A 62 10.07 1.10 17.64
CA VAL A 62 11.21 0.22 17.31
C VAL A 62 10.73 -0.99 16.52
N LEU A 63 11.16 -1.08 15.26
CA LEU A 63 10.97 -2.24 14.41
C LEU A 63 12.24 -3.10 14.40
N ALA A 64 12.09 -4.40 14.63
CA ALA A 64 13.13 -5.39 14.45
C ALA A 64 12.75 -6.35 13.31
N VAL A 65 13.75 -6.99 12.71
CA VAL A 65 13.58 -8.06 11.72
C VAL A 65 13.80 -9.40 12.39
#